data_AF-A0A2V8KXG0-F1
#
_entry.id   AF-A0A2V8KXG0-F1
#
_cell.length_a   1.000
_cell.length_b   1.000
_cell.length_c   1.000
_cell.angle_alpha   90.00
_cell.angle_beta   90.00
_cell.angle_gamma   90.00
#
_symmetry.space_group_name_H-M   'P 1'
#
loop_
_entity.id
_entity.type
_entity.pdbx_description
1 polymer ?
#
loop_
_entity_poly.entity_id
_entity_poly.type
_entity_poly.pdbx_seq_one_letter_code
_entity_poly.pdbx_strand_id
1 'polypeptide(L)'
;MVAHLLPILFIFLAQELTFEERSKIEIIDDDRLVPYQETYFEAGPVTGNILNAHYFPGINLYNSGRYTRAEQEFNYVLLRPQYMSAHPRQNEFMSMSYYLRGMIYFYHARGVGHYTAAKDDFEAALKWNPQSHIVYIELARLYAVLGFREQAVSLLRHLLQSTPDKMISDEARKQLDAFTTPSPSSGVTPGPAATQPQP
;
A
#
# COMPACT_ATOMS: atom_id res chain seq x y z
N MET A 1 -15.87 -49.52 -5.45
CA MET A 1 -15.68 -48.57 -4.33
C MET A 1 -14.24 -48.07 -4.40
N VAL A 2 -14.02 -46.90 -5.01
CA VAL A 2 -12.71 -46.25 -5.01
C VAL A 2 -12.89 -44.95 -4.22
N ALA A 3 -12.34 -44.93 -3.01
CA ALA A 3 -12.31 -43.76 -2.15
C ALA A 3 -11.20 -42.83 -2.66
N HIS A 4 -11.59 -41.80 -3.40
CA HIS A 4 -10.68 -40.69 -3.68
C HIS A 4 -10.79 -39.67 -2.56
N LEU A 5 -9.78 -39.68 -1.70
CA LEU A 5 -9.44 -38.60 -0.77
C LEU A 5 -9.29 -37.29 -1.57
N LEU A 6 -10.19 -36.35 -1.31
CA LEU A 6 -10.07 -34.96 -1.76
C LEU A 6 -8.83 -34.31 -1.12
N PRO A 7 -7.93 -33.67 -1.90
CA PRO A 7 -6.94 -32.79 -1.30
C PRO A 7 -7.65 -31.50 -0.87
N ILE A 8 -7.62 -31.21 0.42
CA ILE A 8 -8.05 -29.93 0.99
C ILE A 8 -7.05 -28.88 0.52
N LEU A 9 -7.37 -28.21 -0.58
CA LEU A 9 -6.66 -27.02 -1.04
C LEU A 9 -7.10 -25.85 -0.14
N PHE A 10 -6.31 -25.56 0.90
CA PHE A 10 -6.46 -24.32 1.67
C PHE A 10 -6.04 -23.14 0.80
N ILE A 11 -6.99 -22.62 0.01
CA ILE A 11 -6.89 -21.29 -0.58
C ILE A 11 -7.14 -20.31 0.56
N PHE A 12 -6.08 -19.75 1.15
CA PHE A 12 -6.22 -18.52 1.93
C PHE A 12 -6.54 -17.40 0.93
N LEU A 13 -7.83 -17.28 0.61
CA LEU A 13 -8.35 -16.12 -0.10
C LEU A 13 -8.34 -14.99 0.93
N ALA A 14 -7.29 -14.17 0.93
CA ALA A 14 -7.34 -12.89 1.64
C ALA A 14 -8.50 -12.11 1.01
N GLN A 15 -9.65 -12.08 1.67
CA GLN A 15 -10.79 -11.30 1.21
C GLN A 15 -10.41 -9.83 1.30
N GLU A 16 -10.63 -9.09 0.21
CA GLU A 16 -10.54 -7.62 0.23
C GLU A 16 -11.52 -7.11 1.29
N LEU A 17 -11.07 -6.17 2.12
CA LEU A 17 -11.92 -5.58 3.16
C LEU A 17 -13.21 -5.01 2.56
N THR A 18 -14.34 -5.35 3.18
CA THR A 18 -15.64 -4.78 2.84
C THR A 18 -15.68 -3.28 3.13
N PHE A 19 -16.64 -2.57 2.52
CA PHE A 19 -16.86 -1.15 2.82
C PHE A 19 -17.14 -0.89 4.31
N GLU A 20 -17.87 -1.79 4.97
CA GLU A 20 -18.18 -1.69 6.40
C GLU A 20 -16.94 -1.87 7.28
N GLU A 21 -16.01 -2.75 6.88
CA GLU A 21 -14.76 -2.91 7.61
C GLU A 21 -13.85 -1.71 7.41
N ARG A 22 -13.79 -1.15 6.19
CA ARG A 22 -13.01 0.05 5.90
C ARG A 22 -13.53 1.29 6.63
N SER A 23 -14.85 1.42 6.83
CA SER A 23 -15.44 2.56 7.53
C SER A 23 -15.13 2.58 9.04
N LYS A 24 -14.64 1.47 9.60
CA LYS A 24 -14.19 1.37 11.01
C LYS A 24 -12.74 1.82 11.19
N ILE A 25 -12.00 2.02 10.11
CA ILE A 25 -10.63 2.55 10.14
C ILE A 25 -10.70 4.05 10.38
N GLU A 26 -10.01 4.53 11.41
CA GLU A 26 -9.97 5.95 11.72
C GLU A 26 -8.79 6.60 11.02
N ILE A 27 -9.07 7.59 10.16
CA ILE A 27 -8.06 8.41 9.47
C ILE A 27 -7.78 9.65 10.32
N ILE A 28 -6.50 9.99 10.45
CA ILE A 28 -5.99 11.05 11.32
C ILE A 28 -5.44 12.16 10.42
N ASP A 29 -6.06 13.35 10.45
CA ASP A 29 -5.59 14.54 9.74
C ASP A 29 -4.42 15.22 10.51
N ASP A 30 -3.49 15.84 9.79
CA ASP A 30 -2.26 16.44 10.33
C ASP A 30 -2.44 17.90 10.84
N ASP A 31 -3.68 18.42 10.91
CA ASP A 31 -4.07 19.78 11.36
C ASP A 31 -3.29 20.96 10.72
N ARG A 32 -2.58 20.75 9.60
CA ARG A 32 -1.85 21.81 8.92
C ARG A 32 -2.82 22.75 8.19
N LEU A 33 -2.85 24.00 8.64
CA LEU A 33 -3.54 25.10 7.97
C LEU A 33 -2.79 25.46 6.68
N VAL A 34 -3.17 24.83 5.58
CA VAL A 34 -2.78 25.26 4.24
C VAL A 34 -4.00 25.98 3.64
N PRO A 35 -3.90 27.27 3.25
CA PRO A 35 -5.02 27.97 2.66
C PRO A 35 -5.47 27.22 1.41
N TYR A 36 -6.71 26.74 1.47
CA TYR A 36 -7.38 26.14 0.32
C TYR A 36 -7.41 27.19 -0.80
N GLN A 37 -6.71 26.92 -1.90
CA GLN A 37 -6.93 27.66 -3.14
C GLN A 37 -7.99 26.89 -3.92
N GLU A 38 -9.22 27.42 -3.92
CA GLU A 38 -10.23 27.01 -4.89
C GLU A 38 -9.65 27.19 -6.29
N THR A 39 -9.27 26.09 -6.94
CA THR A 39 -9.09 26.10 -8.38
C THR A 39 -10.49 26.10 -8.98
N TYR A 40 -11.04 27.29 -9.23
CA TYR A 40 -12.28 27.47 -9.97
C TYR A 40 -12.06 27.02 -11.42
N PHE A 41 -12.14 25.72 -11.65
CA PHE A 41 -12.25 25.16 -12.99
C PHE A 41 -13.63 24.52 -13.12
N GLU A 42 -14.56 25.30 -13.66
CA GLU A 42 -15.92 24.86 -13.95
C GLU A 42 -15.88 23.91 -15.17
N ALA A 43 -16.21 22.64 -14.97
CA ALA A 43 -16.07 21.64 -16.03
C ALA A 43 -17.35 20.86 -16.34
N GLY A 44 -18.49 21.52 -16.13
CA GLY A 44 -19.78 20.92 -16.42
C GLY A 44 -20.04 19.67 -15.57
N PRO A 45 -20.94 18.80 -16.01
CA PRO A 45 -21.42 17.69 -15.18
C PRO A 45 -20.27 16.75 -14.84
N VAL A 46 -20.34 16.17 -13.65
CA VAL A 46 -19.51 15.09 -13.07
C VAL A 46 -19.07 14.00 -14.09
N THR A 47 -19.81 13.82 -15.18
CA THR A 47 -19.45 13.05 -16.39
C THR A 47 -18.55 13.87 -17.34
N GLY A 48 -17.23 13.85 -17.10
CA GLY A 48 -16.25 14.40 -18.05
C GLY A 48 -15.01 15.02 -17.42
N ASN A 49 -15.05 15.29 -16.11
CA ASN A 49 -13.90 15.88 -15.42
C ASN A 49 -13.67 15.36 -13.99
N ILE A 50 -13.75 14.04 -13.81
CA ILE A 50 -13.44 13.40 -12.52
C ILE A 50 -12.02 13.72 -12.03
N LEU A 51 -11.10 14.03 -12.94
CA LEU A 51 -9.72 14.37 -12.59
C LEU A 51 -9.62 15.70 -11.84
N ASN A 52 -10.21 16.78 -12.37
CA ASN A 52 -10.18 18.08 -11.69
C ASN A 52 -11.16 18.15 -10.51
N ALA A 53 -12.23 17.36 -10.53
CA ALA A 53 -13.21 17.37 -9.45
C ALA A 53 -12.78 16.54 -8.23
N HIS A 54 -12.03 15.45 -8.44
CA HIS A 54 -11.72 14.49 -7.37
C HIS A 54 -10.23 14.14 -7.30
N TYR A 55 -9.61 13.72 -8.41
CA TYR A 55 -8.20 13.27 -8.37
C TYR A 55 -7.20 14.36 -7.92
N PHE A 56 -7.18 15.52 -8.60
CA PHE A 56 -6.27 16.61 -8.26
C PHE A 56 -6.60 17.26 -6.91
N PRO A 57 -7.88 17.51 -6.56
CA PRO A 57 -8.24 17.92 -5.20
C PRO A 57 -7.79 16.92 -4.13
N GLY A 58 -7.95 15.61 -4.36
CA GLY A 58 -7.47 14.57 -3.45
C GLY A 58 -5.97 14.66 -3.18
N ILE A 59 -5.16 14.92 -4.22
CA ILE A 59 -3.72 15.16 -4.07
C ILE A 59 -3.43 16.42 -3.23
N ASN A 60 -4.13 17.52 -3.49
CA ASN A 60 -3.96 18.76 -2.73
C ASN A 60 -4.34 18.57 -1.25
N LEU A 61 -5.40 17.81 -0.99
CA LEU A 61 -5.83 17.45 0.36
C LEU A 61 -4.80 16.55 1.06
N TYR A 62 -4.26 15.54 0.35
CA TYR A 62 -3.20 14.68 0.87
C TYR A 62 -1.96 15.50 1.24
N ASN A 63 -1.50 16.38 0.35
CA ASN A 63 -0.33 17.22 0.57
C ASN A 63 -0.51 18.26 1.69
N SER A 64 -1.76 18.66 1.96
CA SER A 64 -2.11 19.56 3.07
C SER A 64 -2.39 18.84 4.39
N GLY A 65 -2.22 17.52 4.44
CA GLY A 65 -2.45 16.73 5.65
C GLY A 65 -3.92 16.44 5.95
N ARG A 66 -4.83 16.74 5.01
CA ARG A 66 -6.26 16.54 5.15
C ARG A 66 -6.68 15.16 4.62
N TYR A 67 -6.11 14.13 5.23
CA TYR A 67 -6.16 12.75 4.75
C TYR A 67 -7.57 12.17 4.69
N THR A 68 -8.45 12.54 5.63
CA THR A 68 -9.84 12.05 5.64
C THR A 68 -10.59 12.48 4.40
N ARG A 69 -10.45 13.74 3.97
CA ARG A 69 -11.08 14.19 2.71
C ARG A 69 -10.32 13.67 1.50
N ALA A 70 -8.99 13.59 1.55
CA ALA A 70 -8.22 13.01 0.46
C ALA A 70 -8.64 11.56 0.15
N GLU A 71 -8.85 10.75 1.20
CA GLU A 71 -9.35 9.38 1.07
C GLU A 71 -10.71 9.34 0.38
N GLN A 72 -11.63 10.23 0.76
CA GLN A 72 -12.96 10.32 0.14
C GLN A 72 -12.86 10.67 -1.35
N GLU A 73 -11.99 11.61 -1.71
CA GLU A 73 -11.76 11.98 -3.11
C GLU A 73 -11.18 10.82 -3.93
N PHE A 74 -10.16 10.12 -3.40
CA PHE A 74 -9.60 8.95 -4.07
C PHE A 74 -10.63 7.82 -4.16
N ASN A 75 -11.40 7.56 -3.11
CA ASN A 75 -12.48 6.57 -3.14
C ASN A 75 -13.51 6.90 -4.22
N TYR A 76 -13.85 8.17 -4.41
CA TYR A 76 -14.75 8.60 -5.48
C TYR A 76 -14.23 8.21 -6.87
N VAL A 77 -12.94 8.47 -7.12
CA VAL A 77 -12.25 8.12 -8.37
C VAL A 77 -12.25 6.61 -8.58
N LEU A 78 -11.89 5.85 -7.54
CA LEU A 78 -11.71 4.40 -7.60
C LEU A 78 -13.02 3.64 -7.81
N LEU A 79 -14.14 4.16 -7.31
CA LEU A 79 -15.48 3.59 -7.53
C LEU A 79 -16.06 3.91 -8.92
N ARG A 80 -15.43 4.80 -9.70
CA ARG A 80 -15.96 5.28 -11.00
C ARG A 80 -14.91 5.28 -12.11
N PRO A 81 -14.19 4.17 -12.34
CA PRO A 81 -13.15 4.11 -13.36
C PRO A 81 -13.69 4.39 -14.78
N GLN A 82 -14.99 4.14 -15.03
CA GLN A 82 -15.64 4.37 -16.33
C GLN A 82 -15.54 5.83 -16.81
N TYR A 83 -15.43 6.80 -15.89
CA TYR A 83 -15.28 8.21 -16.23
C TYR A 83 -13.88 8.57 -16.76
N MET A 84 -12.93 7.66 -16.70
CA MET A 84 -11.59 7.81 -17.28
C MET A 84 -11.31 6.79 -18.39
N SER A 85 -12.32 6.00 -18.82
CA SER A 85 -12.13 4.89 -19.77
C SER A 85 -11.50 5.30 -21.11
N ALA A 86 -11.72 6.54 -21.56
CA ALA A 86 -11.13 7.10 -22.77
C ALA A 86 -9.82 7.88 -22.53
N HIS A 87 -9.39 8.04 -21.27
CA HIS A 87 -8.21 8.83 -20.94
C HIS A 87 -6.93 8.00 -21.11
N PRO A 88 -5.93 8.42 -21.91
CA PRO A 88 -4.75 7.61 -22.22
C PRO A 88 -3.91 7.25 -20.99
N ARG A 89 -3.96 8.08 -19.94
CA ARG A 89 -3.27 7.88 -18.66
C ARG A 89 -4.16 7.30 -17.55
N GLN A 90 -5.30 6.69 -17.87
CA GLN A 90 -6.22 6.11 -16.88
C GLN A 90 -5.48 5.20 -15.90
N ASN A 91 -4.65 4.29 -16.41
CA ASN A 91 -3.92 3.33 -15.59
C ASN A 91 -3.02 4.02 -14.55
N GLU A 92 -2.39 5.12 -14.94
CA GLU A 92 -1.53 5.90 -14.05
C GLU A 92 -2.36 6.59 -12.95
N PHE A 93 -3.51 7.17 -13.31
CA PHE A 93 -4.39 7.81 -12.32
C PHE A 93 -5.02 6.81 -11.37
N MET A 94 -5.45 5.65 -11.86
CA MET A 94 -5.97 4.57 -11.02
C MET A 94 -4.90 4.04 -10.09
N SER A 95 -3.70 3.75 -10.62
CA SER A 95 -2.56 3.31 -9.82
C SER A 95 -2.20 4.33 -8.75
N MET A 96 -2.12 5.61 -9.09
CA MET A 96 -1.79 6.67 -8.15
C MET A 96 -2.89 6.90 -7.10
N SER A 97 -4.17 6.79 -7.47
CA SER A 97 -5.29 6.93 -6.53
C SER A 97 -5.28 5.80 -5.49
N TYR A 98 -5.07 4.56 -5.92
CA TYR A 98 -4.88 3.43 -5.02
C TYR A 98 -3.64 3.63 -4.16
N TYR A 99 -2.51 4.01 -4.75
CA TYR A 99 -1.26 4.25 -4.02
C TYR A 99 -1.44 5.30 -2.91
N LEU A 100 -1.99 6.48 -3.22
CA LEU A 100 -2.16 7.55 -2.24
C LEU A 100 -3.16 7.18 -1.14
N ARG A 101 -4.23 6.46 -1.47
CA ARG A 101 -5.15 5.94 -0.46
C ARG A 101 -4.49 4.87 0.42
N GLY A 102 -3.67 4.01 -0.15
CA GLY A 102 -2.85 3.05 0.58
C GLY A 102 -1.87 3.74 1.54
N MET A 103 -1.25 4.85 1.11
CA MET A 103 -0.40 5.68 1.98
C MET A 103 -1.18 6.26 3.17
N ILE A 104 -2.41 6.73 2.94
CA ILE A 104 -3.30 7.21 4.02
C ILE A 104 -3.54 6.09 5.03
N TYR A 105 -3.95 4.91 4.57
CA TYR A 105 -4.19 3.78 5.48
C TYR A 105 -2.92 3.29 6.18
N PHE A 106 -1.75 3.41 5.54
CA PHE A 106 -0.49 2.95 6.11
C PHE A 106 0.07 3.90 7.19
N TYR A 107 0.08 5.20 6.93
CA TYR A 107 0.77 6.19 7.76
C TYR A 107 -0.15 7.08 8.59
N HIS A 108 -1.40 7.27 8.14
CA HIS A 108 -2.32 8.27 8.68
C HIS A 108 -3.64 7.65 9.15
N ALA A 109 -3.62 6.36 9.51
CA ALA A 109 -4.79 5.67 10.00
C ALA A 109 -4.48 4.75 11.18
N ARG A 110 -5.50 4.50 12.01
CA ARG A 110 -5.47 3.57 13.14
C ARG A 110 -6.73 2.72 13.20
N GLY A 111 -6.71 1.72 14.08
CA GLY A 111 -7.81 0.77 14.23
C GLY A 111 -7.57 -0.52 13.43
N VAL A 112 -8.36 -1.55 13.70
CA VAL A 112 -8.16 -2.87 13.06
C VAL A 112 -8.36 -2.75 11.55
N GLY A 113 -7.46 -3.36 10.76
CA GLY A 113 -7.59 -3.47 9.31
C GLY A 113 -6.87 -2.41 8.49
N HIS A 114 -6.30 -1.35 9.09
CA HIS A 114 -5.63 -0.29 8.33
C HIS A 114 -4.42 -0.80 7.49
N TYR A 115 -3.59 -1.69 8.03
CA TYR A 115 -2.52 -2.31 7.24
C TYR A 115 -3.04 -3.23 6.13
N THR A 116 -4.16 -3.93 6.35
CA THR A 116 -4.81 -4.74 5.31
C THR A 116 -5.34 -3.84 4.19
N ALA A 117 -5.99 -2.73 4.55
CA ALA A 117 -6.50 -1.75 3.59
C ALA A 117 -5.36 -1.13 2.76
N ALA A 118 -4.23 -0.81 3.39
CA ALA A 118 -3.03 -0.33 2.72
C ALA A 118 -2.44 -1.36 1.76
N LYS A 119 -2.36 -2.63 2.18
CA LYS A 119 -1.87 -3.74 1.34
C LYS A 119 -2.75 -3.91 0.10
N ASP A 120 -4.06 -4.01 0.30
CA ASP A 120 -5.03 -4.18 -0.79
C ASP A 120 -4.90 -3.05 -1.82
N ASP A 121 -4.77 -1.80 -1.33
CA ASP A 121 -4.62 -0.62 -2.18
C ASP A 121 -3.27 -0.63 -2.92
N PHE A 122 -2.15 -0.96 -2.28
CA PHE A 122 -0.87 -1.09 -2.97
C PHE A 122 -0.86 -2.20 -4.01
N GLU A 123 -1.46 -3.36 -3.71
CA GLU A 123 -1.59 -4.45 -4.69
C GLU A 123 -2.49 -4.04 -5.87
N ALA A 124 -3.60 -3.35 -5.61
CA ALA A 124 -4.45 -2.79 -6.65
C ALA A 124 -3.71 -1.74 -7.49
N ALA A 125 -2.86 -0.91 -6.88
CA ALA A 125 -2.05 0.06 -7.59
C ALA A 125 -1.09 -0.63 -8.59
N LEU A 126 -0.49 -1.76 -8.21
CA LEU A 126 0.36 -2.56 -9.11
C LEU A 126 -0.44 -3.29 -10.20
N LYS A 127 -1.70 -3.66 -9.96
CA LYS A 127 -2.58 -4.21 -11.02
C LYS A 127 -2.80 -3.18 -12.15
N TRP A 128 -2.93 -1.90 -11.81
CA TRP A 128 -3.09 -0.82 -12.79
C TRP A 128 -1.77 -0.38 -13.43
N ASN A 129 -0.68 -0.32 -12.65
CA ASN A 129 0.65 -0.01 -13.16
C ASN A 129 1.70 -0.98 -12.57
N PRO A 130 1.99 -2.09 -13.28
CA PRO A 130 2.94 -3.10 -12.81
C PRO A 130 4.39 -2.62 -12.71
N GLN A 131 4.71 -1.46 -13.29
CA GLN A 131 6.05 -0.86 -13.29
C GLN A 131 6.21 0.25 -12.25
N SER A 132 5.21 0.43 -11.36
CA SER A 132 5.26 1.50 -10.36
C SER A 132 6.28 1.22 -9.26
N HIS A 133 7.50 1.70 -9.46
CA HIS A 133 8.62 1.50 -8.53
C HIS A 133 8.31 1.98 -7.10
N ILE A 134 7.61 3.11 -6.97
CA ILE A 134 7.25 3.67 -5.66
C ILE A 134 6.32 2.74 -4.88
N VAL A 135 5.42 2.04 -5.57
CA VAL A 135 4.49 1.10 -4.94
C VAL A 135 5.23 -0.16 -4.47
N TYR A 136 6.21 -0.68 -5.23
CA TYR A 136 7.06 -1.78 -4.76
C TYR A 136 7.80 -1.44 -3.48
N ILE A 137 8.35 -0.22 -3.39
CA ILE A 137 9.05 0.26 -2.21
C ILE A 137 8.11 0.33 -1.00
N GLU A 138 6.94 0.95 -1.14
CA GLU A 138 6.00 1.12 -0.03
C GLU A 138 5.35 -0.22 0.39
N LEU A 139 5.03 -1.10 -0.56
CA LEU A 139 4.53 -2.43 -0.25
C LEU A 139 5.58 -3.30 0.45
N ALA A 140 6.86 -3.19 0.06
CA ALA A 140 7.94 -3.87 0.77
C ALA A 140 8.08 -3.36 2.21
N ARG A 141 7.96 -2.05 2.42
CA ARG A 141 7.97 -1.45 3.76
C ARG A 141 6.77 -1.91 4.60
N LEU A 142 5.58 -1.97 4.01
CA LEU A 142 4.39 -2.50 4.67
C LEU A 142 4.58 -3.97 5.07
N TYR A 143 5.11 -4.80 4.17
CA TYR A 143 5.42 -6.20 4.50
C TYR A 143 6.46 -6.32 5.60
N ALA A 144 7.49 -5.47 5.63
CA ALA A 144 8.45 -5.46 6.72
C ALA A 144 7.78 -5.10 8.07
N VAL A 145 6.88 -4.11 8.10
CA VAL A 145 6.11 -3.73 9.29
C VAL A 145 5.21 -4.87 9.77
N LEU A 146 4.62 -5.63 8.84
CA LEU A 146 3.79 -6.80 9.13
C LEU A 146 4.60 -8.07 9.49
N GLY A 147 5.94 -8.00 9.51
CA GLY A 147 6.82 -9.13 9.81
C GLY A 147 7.08 -10.07 8.62
N PHE A 148 6.53 -9.78 7.45
CA PHE A 148 6.71 -10.51 6.19
C PHE A 148 8.02 -10.10 5.49
N ARG A 149 9.16 -10.24 6.21
CA ARG A 149 10.48 -9.77 5.76
C ARG A 149 10.93 -10.42 4.43
N GLU A 150 10.69 -11.71 4.25
CA GLU A 150 11.06 -12.41 3.01
C GLU A 150 10.29 -11.88 1.79
N GLN A 151 8.99 -11.60 1.96
CA GLN A 151 8.16 -10.99 0.93
C GLN A 151 8.64 -9.57 0.59
N ALA A 152 9.00 -8.79 1.60
CA ALA A 152 9.59 -7.45 1.41
C ALA A 152 10.89 -7.50 0.59
N VAL A 153 11.80 -8.42 0.96
CA VAL A 153 13.06 -8.64 0.24
C VAL A 153 12.81 -9.08 -1.21
N SER A 154 11.85 -9.97 -1.43
CA SER A 154 11.48 -10.44 -2.77
C SER A 154 11.00 -9.29 -3.66
N LEU A 155 10.13 -8.41 -3.16
CA LEU A 155 9.64 -7.23 -3.90
C LEU A 155 10.78 -6.28 -4.29
N LEU A 156 11.71 -5.99 -3.36
CA LEU A 156 12.84 -5.10 -3.64
C LEU A 156 13.82 -5.70 -4.65
N ARG A 157 14.04 -7.02 -4.59
CA ARG A 157 14.86 -7.72 -5.60
C ARG A 157 14.20 -7.69 -6.98
N HIS A 158 12.88 -7.91 -7.04
CA HIS A 158 12.13 -7.79 -8.29
C HIS A 158 12.21 -6.38 -8.86
N LEU A 159 12.06 -5.35 -8.02
CA LEU A 159 12.24 -3.96 -8.41
C LEU A 159 13.66 -3.70 -8.98
N LEU A 160 14.71 -4.23 -8.36
CA LEU A 160 16.08 -4.05 -8.85
C LEU A 160 16.35 -4.78 -10.18
N GLN A 161 15.58 -5.82 -10.51
CA GLN A 161 15.68 -6.52 -11.80
C GLN A 161 15.08 -5.72 -12.96
N SER A 162 14.14 -4.81 -12.71
CA SER A 162 13.52 -3.98 -13.76
C SER A 162 14.37 -2.77 -14.17
N THR A 163 15.64 -2.73 -13.78
CA THR A 163 16.60 -1.65 -14.04
C THR A 163 16.02 -0.24 -13.79
N PRO A 164 15.54 0.05 -12.56
CA PRO A 164 15.05 1.37 -12.21
C PRO A 164 16.20 2.39 -12.23
N ASP A 165 15.86 3.68 -12.18
CA ASP A 165 16.88 4.72 -12.10
C ASP A 165 17.77 4.59 -10.85
N LYS A 166 18.84 5.37 -10.81
CA LYS A 166 19.83 5.31 -9.73
C LYS A 166 19.21 5.64 -8.35
N MET A 167 18.35 6.65 -8.27
CA MET A 167 17.76 7.08 -7.00
C MET A 167 16.87 5.99 -6.41
N ILE A 168 16.03 5.38 -7.24
CA ILE A 168 15.15 4.27 -6.86
C ILE A 168 15.97 3.03 -6.49
N SER A 169 17.01 2.72 -7.27
CA SER A 169 17.91 1.61 -6.98
C SER A 169 18.61 1.76 -5.63
N ASP A 170 19.09 2.97 -5.32
CA ASP A 170 19.79 3.26 -4.08
C ASP A 170 18.85 3.14 -2.87
N GLU A 171 17.61 3.64 -2.98
CA GLU A 171 16.59 3.48 -1.93
C GLU A 171 16.21 2.00 -1.74
N ALA A 172 16.01 1.25 -2.82
CA ALA A 172 15.68 -0.17 -2.75
C ALA A 172 16.82 -0.98 -2.09
N ARG A 173 18.08 -0.69 -2.41
CA ARG A 173 19.25 -1.32 -1.77
C ARG A 173 19.34 -0.98 -0.29
N LYS A 174 19.15 0.28 0.09
CA LYS A 174 19.14 0.71 1.49
C LYS A 174 18.09 -0.05 2.31
N GLN A 175 16.88 -0.22 1.78
CA GLN A 175 15.85 -1.01 2.46
C GLN A 175 16.19 -2.49 2.49
N LEU A 176 16.73 -3.04 1.40
CA LEU A 176 17.17 -4.43 1.34
C LEU A 176 18.26 -4.73 2.39
N ASP A 177 19.22 -3.83 2.56
CA ASP A 177 20.26 -3.94 3.59
C ASP A 177 19.64 -3.95 4.99
N ALA A 178 18.74 -2.99 5.27
CA ALA A 178 18.01 -2.95 6.53
C ALA A 178 17.18 -4.23 6.79
N PHE A 179 16.65 -4.84 5.73
CA PHE A 179 15.85 -6.07 5.77
C PHE A 179 16.68 -7.36 5.76
N THR A 180 18.00 -7.28 5.64
CA THR A 180 18.88 -8.47 5.63
C THR A 180 19.94 -8.44 6.71
N THR A 181 20.27 -7.28 7.29
CA THR A 181 21.10 -7.20 8.49
C THR A 181 20.38 -7.86 9.68
N PRO A 182 21.00 -8.81 10.39
CA PRO A 182 20.48 -9.35 11.64
C PRO A 182 20.37 -8.24 12.68
N SER A 183 19.24 -8.17 13.40
CA SER A 183 19.10 -7.25 14.53
C SER A 183 20.11 -7.63 15.62
N PRO A 184 20.85 -6.69 16.24
CA PRO A 184 21.86 -7.01 17.28
C PRO A 184 21.29 -7.69 18.54
N SER A 185 19.97 -7.87 18.66
CA SER A 185 19.30 -8.50 19.79
C SER A 185 19.03 -10.01 19.64
N SER A 186 19.41 -10.67 18.54
CA SER A 186 19.29 -12.13 18.40
C SER A 186 20.51 -12.92 18.91
N GLY A 187 21.41 -12.25 19.64
CA GLY A 187 22.44 -12.89 20.45
C GLY A 187 21.84 -13.60 21.65
N VAL A 188 21.15 -14.72 21.43
CA VAL A 188 20.95 -15.74 22.46
C VAL A 188 22.34 -16.27 22.79
N THR A 189 22.95 -15.77 23.86
CA THR A 189 24.06 -16.45 24.52
C THR A 189 23.60 -17.88 24.82
N PRO A 190 24.28 -18.93 24.34
CA PRO A 190 24.03 -20.28 24.82
C PRO A 190 24.26 -20.26 26.34
N GLY A 191 23.20 -20.47 27.12
CA GLY A 191 23.34 -20.68 28.55
C GLY A 191 24.28 -21.86 28.80
N PRO A 192 25.08 -21.84 29.89
CA PRO A 192 26.09 -22.87 30.14
C PRO A 192 25.45 -24.25 30.13
N ALA A 193 26.06 -25.17 29.37
CA ALA A 193 25.62 -26.54 29.23
C ALA A 193 25.44 -27.19 30.61
N ALA A 194 24.21 -27.60 30.92
CA ALA A 194 23.92 -28.39 32.10
C ALA A 194 24.55 -29.78 31.93
N THR A 195 25.62 -30.03 32.68
CA THR A 195 26.21 -31.35 32.82
C THR A 195 25.18 -32.28 33.44
N GLN A 196 24.66 -33.24 32.66
CA GLN A 196 23.86 -34.34 33.20
C GLN A 196 24.77 -35.28 34.02
N PRO A 197 24.37 -35.71 35.22
CA PRO A 197 25.07 -36.76 35.93
C PRO A 197 24.76 -38.11 35.28
N GLN A 198 25.80 -38.88 34.95
CA GLN A 198 25.65 -40.26 34.46
C GLN A 198 25.24 -41.19 35.62
N PRO A 199 24.43 -42.24 35.32
CA PRO A 199 24.03 -43.25 36.29
C PRO A 199 25.16 -44.20 36.70
#